data_AF-A0A7D3WS25-F1
#
_entry.id   AF-A0A7D3WS25-F1
#
_cell.length_a   1.000
_cell.length_b   1.000
_cell.length_c   1.000
_cell.angle_alpha   90.00
_cell.angle_beta   90.00
_cell.angle_gamma   90.00
#
_symmetry.space_group_name_H-M   'P 1'
#
loop_
_entity.id
_entity.type
_entity.pdbx_description
1 polymer ?
#
loop_
_entity_poly.entity_id
_entity_poly.type
_entity_poly.pdbx_seq_one_letter_code
_entity_poly.pdbx_strand_id
1 'polypeptide(L)'
;MIFAREPVLGRVKTRLAAGIGAEAALAVYRELLALTAAAVAAAQVPATVWLAEAPAGADPARPRPEWAGLPWRVQPAADSLGSVWPRHLARPLRRARAGWLSSAPIAPA
;
A
#
# COMPACT_ATOMS: atom_id res chain seq x y z
N MET A 1 2.91 -0.14 3.41
CA MET A 1 3.09 0.12 1.96
C MET A 1 2.44 -1.01 1.18
N ILE A 2 1.88 -0.72 0.00
CA ILE A 2 1.22 -1.70 -0.86
C ILE A 2 1.87 -1.61 -2.24
N PHE A 3 2.37 -2.72 -2.78
CA PHE A 3 2.90 -2.75 -4.15
C PHE A 3 1.85 -3.28 -5.11
N ALA A 4 1.62 -2.58 -6.21
CA ALA A 4 0.64 -2.95 -7.21
C ALA A 4 1.16 -2.70 -8.62
N ARG A 5 0.53 -3.34 -9.60
CA ARG A 5 0.68 -3.01 -11.02
C ARG A 5 -0.55 -2.22 -11.44
N GLU A 6 -0.39 -1.40 -12.47
CA GLU A 6 -1.54 -0.72 -13.09
C GLU A 6 -2.54 -1.77 -13.60
N PRO A 7 -3.85 -1.68 -13.25
CA PRO A 7 -4.87 -2.65 -13.62
C PRO A 7 -5.28 -2.49 -15.10
N VAL A 8 -4.39 -2.91 -16.01
CA VAL A 8 -4.64 -2.94 -17.45
C VAL A 8 -4.94 -4.35 -17.92
N LEU A 9 -5.94 -4.48 -18.80
CA LEU A 9 -6.31 -5.74 -19.45
C LEU A 9 -5.08 -6.42 -20.06
N GLY A 10 -4.94 -7.72 -19.79
CA GLY A 10 -3.84 -8.53 -20.32
C GLY A 10 -2.46 -8.28 -19.68
N ARG A 11 -2.31 -7.32 -18.77
CA ARG A 11 -1.00 -7.01 -18.12
C ARG A 11 -0.89 -7.50 -16.68
N VAL A 12 -2.01 -7.84 -16.06
CA VAL A 12 -2.08 -8.27 -14.66
C VAL A 12 -2.60 -9.68 -14.57
N LYS A 13 -2.07 -10.44 -13.61
CA LYS A 13 -2.47 -11.83 -13.32
C LYS A 13 -2.52 -12.71 -14.59
N THR A 14 -1.53 -12.57 -15.48
CA THR A 14 -1.49 -13.27 -16.78
C THR A 14 -1.54 -14.79 -16.67
N ARG A 15 -0.96 -15.36 -15.60
CA ARG A 15 -1.08 -16.80 -15.30
C ARG A 15 -2.52 -17.21 -14.97
N LEU A 16 -3.27 -16.36 -14.25
CA LEU A 16 -4.69 -16.60 -13.97
C LEU A 16 -5.52 -16.41 -15.24
N ALA A 17 -5.22 -15.38 -16.03
CA ALA A 17 -5.88 -15.11 -17.30
C ALA A 17 -5.81 -16.28 -18.28
N ALA A 18 -4.73 -17.07 -18.26
CA ALA A 18 -4.63 -18.30 -19.07
C ALA A 18 -5.71 -19.33 -18.74
N GLY A 19 -6.29 -19.32 -17.53
CA GLY A 19 -7.36 -20.22 -17.12
C GLY A 19 -8.77 -19.63 -17.20
N ILE A 20 -8.93 -18.32 -16.93
CA ILE A 20 -10.25 -17.69 -16.80
C ILE A 20 -10.52 -16.54 -17.79
N GLY A 21 -9.58 -16.25 -18.69
CA GLY A 21 -9.65 -15.10 -19.60
C GLY A 21 -9.12 -13.80 -18.99
N ALA A 22 -8.74 -12.85 -19.85
CA ALA A 22 -8.10 -11.60 -19.44
C ALA A 22 -9.04 -10.66 -18.69
N GLU A 23 -10.31 -10.61 -19.09
CA GLU A 23 -11.36 -9.78 -18.50
C GLU A 23 -11.68 -10.23 -17.08
N ALA A 24 -11.90 -11.53 -16.89
CA ALA A 24 -12.18 -12.09 -15.57
C ALA A 24 -10.96 -11.94 -14.65
N ALA A 25 -9.74 -12.17 -15.16
CA ALA A 25 -8.52 -11.95 -14.38
C ALA A 25 -8.34 -10.48 -13.98
N LEU A 26 -8.69 -9.53 -14.86
CA LEU A 26 -8.66 -8.10 -14.54
C LEU A 26 -9.71 -7.74 -13.48
N ALA A 27 -10.93 -8.28 -13.58
CA ALA A 27 -11.98 -8.06 -12.60
C ALA A 27 -11.56 -8.56 -11.21
N VAL A 28 -11.05 -9.79 -11.13
CA VAL A 28 -10.49 -10.37 -9.90
C VAL A 28 -9.36 -9.50 -9.36
N TYR A 29 -8.46 -9.01 -10.22
CA TYR A 29 -7.37 -8.15 -9.76
C TYR A 29 -7.86 -6.84 -9.14
N ARG A 30 -8.87 -6.19 -9.75
CA ARG A 30 -9.49 -4.97 -9.20
C ARG A 30 -10.18 -5.23 -7.86
N GLU A 31 -10.87 -6.36 -7.74
CA GLU A 31 -11.52 -6.76 -6.48
C GLU A 31 -10.49 -6.97 -5.36
N LEU A 32 -9.39 -7.67 -5.65
CA LEU A 32 -8.30 -7.85 -4.68
C LEU A 32 -7.70 -6.52 -4.21
N LEU A 33 -7.56 -5.55 -5.11
CA LEU A 33 -7.09 -4.21 -4.77
C LEU A 33 -8.08 -3.48 -3.86
N ALA A 34 -9.37 -3.53 -4.17
CA ALA A 34 -10.43 -2.91 -3.37
C ALA A 34 -10.51 -3.53 -1.96
N LEU A 35 -10.46 -4.86 -1.87
CA LEU A 35 -10.43 -5.58 -0.59
C LEU A 35 -9.20 -5.21 0.24
N THR A 36 -8.04 -5.09 -0.41
CA THR A 36 -6.79 -4.67 0.25
C THR A 36 -6.92 -3.23 0.78
N ALA A 37 -7.47 -2.31 -0.03
CA ALA A 37 -7.68 -0.93 0.38
C ALA A 37 -8.66 -0.82 1.57
N ALA A 38 -9.76 -1.59 1.53
CA ALA A 38 -10.72 -1.64 2.63
C ALA A 38 -10.10 -2.19 3.92
N ALA A 39 -9.31 -3.27 3.84
CA ALA A 39 -8.61 -3.83 5.00
C ALA A 39 -7.61 -2.84 5.62
N VAL A 40 -6.89 -2.09 4.79
CA VAL A 40 -5.95 -1.06 5.23
C VAL A 40 -6.67 0.12 5.88
N ALA A 41 -7.79 0.57 5.31
CA ALA A 41 -8.62 1.60 5.90
C ALA A 41 -9.17 1.19 7.27
N ALA A 42 -9.65 -0.05 7.39
CA ALA A 42 -10.15 -0.62 8.65
C ALA A 42 -9.04 -0.74 9.72
N ALA A 43 -7.81 -1.05 9.31
CA ALA A 43 -6.66 -1.10 10.22
C ALA A 43 -6.19 0.30 10.68
N GLN A 44 -6.70 1.38 10.09
CA GLN A 44 -6.33 2.77 10.41
C GLN A 44 -4.82 3.04 10.36
N VAL A 45 -4.10 2.31 9.51
CA VAL A 45 -2.65 2.48 9.34
C VAL A 45 -2.35 3.37 8.13
N PRO A 46 -1.35 4.26 8.21
CA PRO A 46 -0.88 4.98 7.04
C PRO A 46 -0.37 4.02 5.97
N ALA A 47 -0.90 4.13 4.76
CA ALA A 47 -0.48 3.33 3.63
C ALA A 47 -0.32 4.19 2.37
N THR A 48 0.52 3.72 1.47
CA THR A 48 0.72 4.30 0.15
C THR A 48 0.85 3.15 -0.83
N VAL A 49 0.15 3.27 -1.96
CA VAL A 49 0.25 2.35 -3.10
C VAL A 49 1.44 2.74 -3.96
N TRP A 50 2.31 1.78 -4.25
CA TRP A 50 3.47 1.95 -5.12
C TRP A 50 3.24 1.15 -6.39
N LEU A 51 3.00 1.86 -7.49
CA LEU A 51 2.78 1.28 -8.82
C LEU A 51 4.11 0.94 -9.46
N ALA A 52 4.26 -0.31 -9.91
CA ALA A 52 5.46 -0.77 -10.60
C ALA A 52 5.71 -0.02 -11.93
N GLU A 53 4.66 0.50 -12.55
CA GLU A 53 4.71 1.18 -13.84
C GLU A 53 3.85 2.44 -13.78
N ALA A 54 4.29 3.50 -14.47
CA ALA A 54 3.48 4.69 -14.62
C ALA A 54 2.24 4.35 -15.47
N PRO A 55 1.03 4.77 -15.06
CA PRO A 55 -0.14 4.63 -15.91
C PRO A 55 0.06 5.44 -17.18
N ALA A 56 -0.22 4.84 -18.35
CA ALA A 56 -0.10 5.54 -19.62
C ALA A 56 -1.10 6.71 -19.68
N GLY A 57 -0.60 7.94 -19.61
CA GLY A 57 -1.39 9.17 -19.74
C GLY A 57 -2.39 9.44 -18.61
N ALA A 58 -2.27 8.78 -17.45
CA ALA A 58 -3.19 9.09 -16.35
C ALA A 58 -2.75 10.36 -15.61
N ASP A 59 -3.69 11.31 -15.52
CA ASP A 59 -3.63 12.39 -14.55
C ASP A 59 -3.49 11.79 -13.13
N PRO A 60 -2.47 12.19 -12.34
CA PRO A 60 -2.33 11.82 -10.94
C PRO A 60 -3.60 12.06 -10.09
N ALA A 61 -4.41 13.05 -10.47
CA ALA A 61 -5.64 13.44 -9.81
C ALA A 61 -6.87 12.61 -10.25
N ARG A 62 -6.75 11.75 -11.27
CA ARG A 62 -7.86 10.90 -11.71
C ARG A 62 -8.27 9.97 -10.57
N PRO A 63 -9.58 9.91 -10.21
CA PRO A 63 -10.06 9.02 -9.17
C PRO A 63 -9.78 7.55 -9.52
N ARG A 64 -9.27 6.81 -8.55
CA ARG A 64 -8.89 5.39 -8.64
C ARG A 64 -9.85 4.56 -7.78
N PRO A 65 -10.88 3.93 -8.36
CA PRO A 65 -11.87 3.21 -7.57
C PRO A 65 -11.29 1.98 -6.86
N GLU A 66 -10.34 1.28 -7.49
CA GLU A 66 -9.64 0.12 -6.91
C GLU A 66 -8.87 0.39 -5.60
N TRP A 67 -8.55 1.64 -5.26
CA TRP A 67 -7.92 1.99 -3.98
C TRP A 67 -8.30 3.40 -3.52
N ALA A 68 -9.61 3.70 -3.56
CA ALA A 68 -10.14 5.00 -3.21
C ALA A 68 -9.62 5.51 -1.87
N GLY A 69 -9.13 6.76 -1.84
CA GLY A 69 -8.63 7.41 -0.63
C GLY A 69 -7.19 7.05 -0.23
N LEU A 70 -6.53 6.10 -0.89
CA LEU A 70 -5.12 5.82 -0.65
C LEU A 70 -4.21 6.69 -1.53
N PRO A 71 -3.19 7.36 -0.97
CA PRO A 71 -2.18 8.03 -1.77
C PRO A 71 -1.40 7.00 -2.58
N TRP A 72 -0.99 7.35 -3.79
CA TRP A 72 -0.21 6.46 -4.66
C TRP A 72 1.01 7.16 -5.28
N ARG A 73 2.01 6.37 -5.63
CA ARG A 73 3.28 6.79 -6.24
C ARG A 73 3.73 5.77 -7.28
N VAL A 74 4.54 6.19 -8.25
CA VAL A 74 5.20 5.28 -9.19
C VAL A 74 6.55 4.87 -8.61
N GLN A 75 6.89 3.58 -8.74
CA GLN A 75 8.18 3.03 -8.36
C GLN A 75 9.26 3.50 -9.34
N PRO A 76 10.39 4.03 -8.87
CA PRO A 76 11.50 4.39 -9.75
C PRO A 76 12.03 3.15 -10.50
N ALA A 77 12.28 3.27 -11.81
CA ALA A 77 12.64 2.16 -12.69
C ALA A 77 13.96 1.44 -12.33
N ALA A 78 14.81 2.04 -11.48
CA ALA A 78 16.05 1.44 -11.01
C ALA A 78 15.84 0.30 -10.00
N ASP A 79 14.60 0.06 -9.56
CA ASP A 79 14.33 -0.81 -8.43
C ASP A 79 13.50 -2.03 -8.81
N SER A 80 14.07 -3.22 -8.64
CA SER A 80 13.29 -4.45 -8.57
C SER A 80 12.48 -4.47 -7.27
N LEU A 81 11.40 -5.26 -7.21
CA LEU A 81 10.59 -5.43 -6.00
C LEU A 81 11.44 -5.77 -4.75
N GLY A 82 12.56 -6.47 -4.92
CA GLY A 82 13.50 -6.80 -3.84
C GLY A 82 14.40 -5.64 -3.38
N SER A 83 14.70 -4.65 -4.24
CA SER A 83 15.63 -3.55 -3.93
C SER A 83 14.96 -2.30 -3.34
N VAL A 84 13.62 -2.27 -3.26
CA VAL A 84 12.86 -1.20 -2.58
C VAL A 84 12.74 -1.42 -1.07
N TRP A 85 12.81 -2.67 -0.60
CA TRP A 85 12.66 -3.02 0.81
C TRP A 85 13.67 -2.34 1.76
N PRO A 86 14.98 -2.19 1.41
CA PRO A 86 15.96 -1.60 2.33
C PRO A 86 15.83 -0.08 2.56
N ARG A 87 15.24 0.68 1.61
CA ARG A 87 15.25 2.16 1.66
C ARG A 87 14.14 2.78 2.50
N HIS A 88 13.03 2.07 2.71
CA HIS A 88 11.87 2.61 3.45
C HIS A 88 11.82 2.23 4.94
N LEU A 89 12.68 1.31 5.40
CA LEU A 89 12.83 0.95 6.82
C LEU A 89 13.82 1.87 7.58
N ALA A 90 14.58 2.72 6.89
CA ALA A 90 15.59 3.59 7.49
C ALA A 90 15.02 4.90 8.10
N ARG A 91 13.76 4.93 8.54
CA ARG A 91 13.31 5.96 9.48
C ARG A 91 13.33 5.35 10.89
N PRO A 92 14.17 5.84 11.81
CA PRO A 92 14.10 5.38 13.19
C PRO A 92 12.68 5.61 13.70
N LEU A 93 12.04 4.55 14.16
CA LEU A 93 10.87 4.62 15.01
C LEU A 93 11.29 5.44 16.24
N ARG A 94 11.04 6.75 16.20
CA ARG A 94 11.14 7.59 17.40
C ARG A 94 10.14 7.01 18.39
N ARG A 95 10.64 6.24 19.36
CA ARG A 95 9.89 5.87 20.56
C ARG A 95 9.34 7.18 21.14
N ALA A 96 8.02 7.35 21.08
CA ALA A 96 7.34 8.34 21.88
C ALA A 96 7.65 8.01 23.34
N ARG A 97 8.41 8.89 23.98
CA ARG A 97 8.75 8.82 25.40
C ARG A 97 7.50 9.27 26.15
N ALA A 98 6.61 8.33 26.46
CA ALA A 98 5.50 8.57 27.37
C ALA A 98 6.05 8.57 28.80
N GLY A 99 6.45 9.76 29.25
CA GLY A 99 6.63 10.02 30.68
C GLY A 99 5.27 10.04 31.34
N TRP A 100 5.01 9.06 32.22
CA TRP A 100 3.93 9.05 33.20
C TRP A 100 4.33 8.15 34.36
N LEU A 101 5.08 8.70 35.34
CA LEU A 101 5.10 8.23 36.73
C LEU A 101 5.36 9.46 37.64
N SER A 102 4.30 10.23 37.86
CA SER A 102 4.05 10.93 39.14
C SER A 102 2.81 10.20 39.68
N SER A 103 2.68 9.72 40.91
CA SER A 103 3.17 10.23 42.20
C SER A 103 2.95 9.11 43.24
N ALA A 104 3.82 9.01 44.26
CA ALA A 104 3.43 8.78 45.67
C ALA A 104 4.68 8.66 46.56
N PRO A 105 4.94 9.63 47.46
CA PRO A 105 5.75 9.37 48.65
C PRO A 105 4.85 8.80 49.76
N ILE A 106 5.20 7.63 50.28
CA ILE A 106 4.68 7.10 51.55
C ILE A 106 5.41 7.85 52.68
N ALA A 107 4.66 8.55 53.53
CA ALA A 107 5.16 9.06 54.81
C ALA A 107 4.81 8.06 55.94
N PRO A 108 5.70 7.82 56.91
CA PRO A 108 5.42 6.94 58.03
C PRO A 108 4.70 7.69 59.17
N ALA A 109 3.82 6.98 59.87
CA ALA A 109 3.35 7.32 61.21
C ALA A 109 3.38 6.03 62.05
#